data_AF-A0A915IHV3-F1
#
_entry.id   AF-A0A915IHV3-F1
#
_cell.length_a   1.000
_cell.length_b   1.000
_cell.length_c   1.000
_cell.angle_alpha   90.00
_cell.angle_beta   90.00
_cell.angle_gamma   90.00
#
_symmetry.space_group_name_H-M   'P 1'
#
loop_
_entity.id
_entity.type
_entity.pdbx_description
1 polymer ?
#
loop_
_entity_poly.entity_id
_entity_poly.type
_entity_poly.pdbx_seq_one_letter_code
_entity_poly.pdbx_strand_id
1 'polypeptide(L)'
;VESCLNTIIFGPYVLLLNFKRFPPGHFPRVTMCDFKVRVLGNLHNWSIQCVLQINMFNEKIYLFLWWWFLLVAIVNFINFFYWCSVTVVRKNRRDFVLSYLKVYDDIKRTEEDGEKRFQLEASRVNRFLDQYVRPDGVFVLRMIAANAGHIMTTNLTGNLWDLVYPVPKDSDV
;
A
#
# COMPACT_ATOMS: atom_id res chain seq x y z
N VAL A 1 -10.28 13.29 6.59
CA VAL A 1 -11.17 12.10 6.63
C VAL A 1 -12.56 12.44 6.09
N GLU A 2 -13.16 13.56 6.47
CA GLU A 2 -14.46 14.04 5.93
C GLU A 2 -14.50 14.16 4.40
N SER A 3 -13.45 14.66 3.76
CA SER A 3 -13.41 14.79 2.28
C SER A 3 -13.42 13.43 1.57
N CYS A 4 -12.80 12.40 2.14
CA CYS A 4 -12.84 11.04 1.58
C CYS A 4 -14.21 10.39 1.81
N LEU A 5 -14.81 10.59 2.99
CA LEU A 5 -16.13 10.05 3.31
C LEU A 5 -17.21 10.67 2.42
N ASN A 6 -17.11 11.99 2.18
CA ASN A 6 -18.01 12.70 1.27
C ASN A 6 -17.86 12.21 -0.17
N THR A 7 -16.66 11.95 -0.69
CA THR A 7 -16.48 11.38 -2.05
C THR A 7 -17.05 9.96 -2.17
N ILE A 8 -16.91 9.13 -1.13
CA ILE A 8 -17.42 7.75 -1.11
C ILE A 8 -18.96 7.72 -1.02
N ILE A 9 -19.57 8.65 -0.29
CA ILE A 9 -21.04 8.76 -0.13
C ILE A 9 -21.69 9.52 -1.30
N PHE A 10 -21.02 10.54 -1.86
CA PHE A 10 -21.53 11.29 -3.01
C PHE A 10 -21.41 10.50 -4.32
N GLY A 11 -20.43 9.61 -4.48
CA GLY A 11 -20.27 8.80 -5.70
C GLY A 11 -21.54 8.02 -6.11
N PRO A 12 -22.12 7.19 -5.23
CA PRO A 12 -23.39 6.49 -5.46
C PRO A 12 -24.57 7.46 -5.61
N TYR A 13 -24.54 8.60 -4.91
CA TYR A 13 -25.60 9.61 -4.95
C TYR A 13 -25.64 10.34 -6.31
N VAL A 14 -24.47 10.69 -6.86
CA VAL A 14 -24.30 11.24 -8.22
C VAL A 14 -24.68 10.20 -9.27
N LEU A 15 -24.36 8.93 -9.05
CA LEU A 15 -24.79 7.78 -9.88
C LEU A 15 -26.32 7.64 -9.95
N LEU A 16 -26.98 7.70 -8.78
CA LEU A 16 -28.45 7.63 -8.66
C LEU A 16 -29.14 8.88 -9.24
N LEU A 17 -28.53 10.06 -9.11
CA LEU A 17 -29.03 11.29 -9.73
C LEU A 17 -28.93 11.26 -11.26
N ASN A 18 -27.82 10.76 -11.82
CA ASN A 18 -27.68 10.55 -13.27
C ASN A 18 -28.71 9.55 -13.83
N PHE A 19 -29.14 8.58 -13.02
CA PHE A 19 -30.14 7.60 -13.44
C PHE A 19 -31.59 8.12 -13.36
N LYS A 20 -31.91 9.13 -12.51
CA LYS A 20 -33.30 9.47 -12.18
C LYS A 20 -33.90 10.74 -12.81
N ARG A 21 -33.16 11.77 -13.25
CA ARG A 21 -33.82 12.90 -13.97
C ARG A 21 -32.88 13.88 -14.71
N PHE A 22 -33.19 14.12 -15.99
CA PHE A 22 -32.91 15.32 -16.81
C PHE A 22 -31.46 15.56 -17.32
N PRO A 23 -31.32 16.20 -18.51
CA PRO A 23 -30.09 16.20 -19.30
C PRO A 23 -29.00 17.02 -18.59
N PRO A 24 -27.76 16.53 -18.53
CA PRO A 24 -26.66 17.31 -17.97
C PRO A 24 -26.41 18.52 -18.88
N GLY A 25 -26.67 19.72 -18.37
CA GLY A 25 -26.42 21.00 -19.06
C GLY A 25 -24.94 21.35 -19.26
N HIS A 26 -24.04 20.36 -19.19
CA HIS A 26 -22.62 20.55 -19.41
C HIS A 26 -22.14 19.92 -20.72
N PHE A 27 -22.77 18.85 -21.23
CA PHE A 27 -22.47 18.26 -22.54
C PHE A 27 -23.67 17.46 -23.12
N PRO A 28 -24.25 17.88 -24.26
CA PRO A 28 -25.39 17.18 -24.86
C PRO A 28 -24.94 15.83 -25.47
N ARG A 29 -25.64 14.74 -25.12
CA ARG A 29 -25.43 13.39 -25.72
C ARG A 29 -25.80 13.34 -27.21
N VAL A 30 -26.58 14.32 -27.68
CA VAL A 30 -27.06 14.48 -29.05
C VAL A 30 -26.91 15.94 -29.46
N THR A 31 -26.24 16.21 -30.58
CA THR A 31 -26.09 17.55 -31.17
C THR A 31 -26.73 17.60 -32.55
N MET A 32 -27.26 18.75 -32.95
CA MET A 32 -27.70 18.99 -34.33
C MET A 32 -26.54 19.58 -35.13
N CYS A 33 -26.23 19.00 -36.30
CA CYS A 33 -25.21 19.51 -37.19
C CYS A 33 -25.86 19.94 -38.51
N ASP A 34 -25.69 21.22 -38.86
CA ASP A 34 -26.25 21.82 -40.06
C ASP A 34 -25.21 21.83 -41.19
N PHE A 35 -25.52 21.19 -42.31
CA PHE A 35 -24.69 21.17 -43.51
C PHE A 35 -25.35 22.00 -44.62
N LYS A 36 -24.55 22.84 -45.28
CA LYS A 36 -24.98 23.66 -46.42
C LYS A 36 -24.50 23.00 -47.72
N VAL A 37 -25.41 22.44 -48.50
CA VAL A 37 -25.09 21.80 -49.80
C VAL A 37 -25.66 22.64 -50.94
N ARG A 38 -24.86 22.89 -51.97
CA ARG A 38 -25.28 23.65 -53.17
C ARG A 38 -25.72 22.68 -54.25
N VAL A 39 -26.96 22.83 -54.73
CA VAL A 39 -27.52 22.05 -55.84
C VAL A 39 -28.18 23.02 -56.83
N LEU A 40 -27.77 22.98 -58.11
CA LEU A 40 -28.30 23.83 -59.18
C LEU A 40 -28.27 25.36 -58.88
N GLY A 41 -27.24 25.84 -58.18
CA GLY A 41 -27.09 27.27 -57.85
C GLY A 41 -27.93 27.74 -56.64
N ASN A 42 -28.82 26.90 -56.12
CA ASN A 42 -29.54 27.15 -54.87
C ASN A 42 -28.85 26.45 -53.68
N LEU A 43 -28.81 27.15 -52.56
CA LEU A 43 -28.14 26.70 -51.34
C LEU A 43 -29.20 26.11 -50.40
N HIS A 44 -29.15 24.79 -50.20
CA HIS A 44 -30.07 24.07 -49.32
C HIS A 44 -29.36 23.68 -48.01
N ASN A 45 -30.03 23.96 -46.89
CA ASN A 45 -29.52 23.62 -45.56
C ASN A 45 -30.20 22.32 -45.10
N TRP A 46 -29.40 21.34 -44.68
CA TRP A 46 -29.85 20.07 -44.11
C TRP A 46 -29.36 19.94 -42.68
N SER A 47 -30.25 19.61 -41.74
CA SER A 47 -29.93 19.36 -40.33
C SER A 47 -29.93 17.87 -40.03
N ILE A 48 -28.84 17.33 -39.49
CA ILE A 48 -28.71 15.92 -39.12
C ILE A 48 -28.46 15.81 -37.61
N GLN A 49 -29.04 14.77 -37.00
CA GLN A 49 -28.79 14.43 -35.61
C GLN A 49 -27.46 13.68 -35.46
N CYS A 50 -26.48 14.30 -34.83
CA CYS A 50 -25.22 13.66 -34.45
C CYS A 50 -25.32 13.17 -33.01
N VAL A 51 -25.02 11.88 -32.79
CA VAL A 51 -24.86 11.33 -31.45
C VAL A 51 -23.38 11.39 -31.12
N LEU A 52 -23.02 12.00 -30.00
CA LEU A 52 -21.62 12.05 -29.56
C LEU A 52 -21.32 10.79 -28.74
N GLN A 53 -20.96 9.70 -29.44
CA GLN A 53 -20.79 8.39 -28.81
C GLN A 53 -19.74 8.42 -27.68
N ILE A 54 -18.72 9.29 -27.79
CA ILE A 54 -17.67 9.47 -26.78
C ILE A 54 -18.19 9.92 -25.41
N ASN A 55 -19.23 10.75 -25.35
CA ASN A 55 -19.81 11.19 -24.07
C ASN A 55 -20.53 10.04 -23.34
N MET A 56 -21.19 9.18 -24.11
CA MET A 56 -21.84 7.98 -23.58
C MET A 56 -20.80 6.96 -23.08
N PHE A 57 -19.66 6.83 -23.76
CA PHE A 57 -18.56 5.97 -23.32
C PHE A 57 -17.92 6.47 -22.01
N ASN A 58 -17.68 7.78 -21.91
CA ASN A 58 -17.16 8.40 -20.69
C ASN A 58 -18.07 8.13 -19.48
N GLU A 59 -19.39 8.30 -19.64
CA GLU A 59 -20.35 8.01 -18.58
C GLU A 59 -20.21 6.57 -18.06
N LYS A 60 -19.99 5.57 -18.92
CA LYS A 60 -19.91 4.16 -18.48
C LYS A 60 -18.55 3.79 -17.88
N ILE A 61 -17.45 4.30 -18.42
CA ILE A 61 -16.10 4.00 -17.90
C ILE A 61 -15.88 4.64 -16.52
N TYR A 62 -16.40 5.84 -16.28
CA TYR A 62 -16.27 6.49 -14.97
C TYR A 62 -16.98 5.72 -13.86
N LEU A 63 -18.13 5.11 -14.16
CA LEU A 63 -18.82 4.26 -13.19
C LEU A 63 -18.00 3.01 -12.86
N PHE A 64 -17.45 2.35 -13.87
CA PHE A 64 -16.59 1.18 -13.68
C PHE A 64 -15.35 1.52 -12.86
N LEU A 65 -14.64 2.60 -13.23
CA LEU A 65 -13.44 3.06 -12.54
C LEU A 65 -13.74 3.47 -11.09
N TRP A 66 -14.90 4.07 -10.82
CA TRP A 66 -15.27 4.46 -9.46
C TRP A 66 -15.38 3.24 -8.52
N TRP A 67 -16.06 2.18 -8.94
CA TRP A 67 -16.13 0.93 -8.17
C TRP A 67 -14.77 0.25 -8.04
N TRP A 68 -13.98 0.25 -9.12
CA TRP A 68 -12.62 -0.28 -9.11
C TRP A 68 -11.73 0.44 -8.09
N PHE A 69 -11.72 1.78 -8.11
CA PHE A 69 -10.93 2.57 -7.16
C PHE A 69 -11.42 2.40 -5.72
N LEU A 70 -12.72 2.22 -5.50
CA LEU A 70 -13.26 1.91 -4.18
C LEU A 70 -12.74 0.56 -3.67
N LEU A 71 -12.72 -0.48 -4.51
CA LEU A 71 -12.13 -1.77 -4.17
C LEU A 71 -10.64 -1.64 -3.81
N VAL A 72 -9.87 -0.97 -4.68
CA VAL A 72 -8.43 -0.74 -4.47
C VAL A 72 -8.20 0.05 -3.18
N ALA A 73 -9.03 1.05 -2.88
CA ALA A 73 -8.96 1.80 -1.63
C ALA A 73 -9.19 0.89 -0.41
N ILE A 74 -10.22 0.04 -0.42
CA ILE A 74 -10.50 -0.91 0.67
C ILE A 74 -9.32 -1.85 0.90
N VAL A 75 -8.77 -2.44 -0.16
CA VAL A 75 -7.61 -3.34 -0.06
C VAL A 75 -6.41 -2.62 0.55
N ASN A 76 -6.14 -1.39 0.11
CA ASN A 76 -5.06 -0.57 0.67
C ASN A 76 -5.30 -0.21 2.14
N PHE A 77 -6.53 0.10 2.53
CA PHE A 77 -6.86 0.35 3.93
C PHE A 77 -6.63 -0.89 4.79
N ILE A 78 -7.12 -2.06 4.36
CA ILE A 78 -6.90 -3.32 5.08
C ILE A 78 -5.40 -3.60 5.23
N ASN A 79 -4.63 -3.44 4.15
CA ASN A 79 -3.18 -3.60 4.20
C ASN A 79 -2.54 -2.61 5.18
N PHE A 80 -2.89 -1.34 5.11
CA PHE A 80 -2.40 -0.32 6.03
C PHE A 80 -2.72 -0.66 7.50
N PHE A 81 -3.95 -1.06 7.81
CA PHE A 81 -4.34 -1.45 9.17
C PHE A 81 -3.62 -2.72 9.64
N TYR A 82 -3.41 -3.69 8.76
CA TYR A 82 -2.62 -4.89 9.05
C TYR A 82 -1.17 -4.52 9.42
N TRP A 83 -0.50 -3.71 8.60
CA TRP A 83 0.87 -3.26 8.84
C TRP A 83 0.99 -2.35 10.06
N CYS A 84 0.01 -1.49 10.29
CA CYS A 84 -0.05 -0.66 11.49
C CYS A 84 -0.18 -1.54 12.74
N SER A 85 -1.11 -2.50 12.73
CA SER A 85 -1.32 -3.42 13.86
C SER A 85 -0.09 -4.27 14.15
N VAL A 86 0.57 -4.83 13.13
CA VAL A 86 1.75 -5.68 13.31
C VAL A 86 2.97 -4.89 13.82
N THR A 87 3.07 -3.59 13.47
CA THR A 87 4.19 -2.72 13.85
C THR A 87 4.00 -2.11 15.25
N VAL A 88 2.77 -1.68 15.59
CA VAL A 88 2.48 -1.02 16.87
C VAL A 88 2.44 -2.01 18.02
N VAL A 89 2.01 -3.26 17.79
CA VAL A 89 1.93 -4.27 18.84
C VAL A 89 3.34 -4.71 19.28
N ARG A 90 3.74 -4.28 20.47
CA ARG A 90 5.05 -4.63 21.08
C ARG A 90 5.33 -6.12 21.12
N LYS A 91 4.31 -6.95 21.35
CA LYS A 91 4.43 -8.41 21.38
C LYS A 91 4.86 -8.97 20.03
N ASN A 92 4.15 -8.65 18.95
CA ASN A 92 4.50 -9.07 17.59
C ASN A 92 5.87 -8.57 17.16
N ARG A 93 6.22 -7.33 17.54
CA ARG A 93 7.54 -6.74 17.31
C ARG A 93 8.65 -7.56 17.97
N ARG A 94 8.45 -7.91 19.25
CA ARG A 94 9.40 -8.71 20.03
C ARG A 94 9.52 -10.12 19.49
N ASP A 95 8.41 -10.78 19.21
CA ASP A 95 8.40 -12.16 18.72
C ASP A 95 9.08 -12.26 17.34
N PHE A 96 8.87 -11.27 16.47
CA PHE A 96 9.58 -11.19 15.19
C PHE A 96 11.09 -11.15 15.37
N VAL A 97 11.62 -10.16 16.11
CA VAL A 97 13.08 -10.01 16.29
C VAL A 97 13.69 -11.17 17.07
N LEU A 98 12.98 -11.69 18.08
CA LEU A 98 13.42 -12.86 18.84
C LEU A 98 13.59 -14.10 17.95
N SER A 99 12.69 -14.33 17.00
CA SER A 99 12.81 -15.46 16.07
C SER A 99 14.07 -15.36 15.22
N TYR A 100 14.42 -14.17 14.70
CA TYR A 100 15.67 -13.99 13.95
C TYR A 100 16.92 -14.11 14.82
N LEU A 101 16.91 -13.52 16.01
CA LEU A 101 18.06 -13.60 16.92
C LEU A 101 18.32 -15.04 17.38
N LYS A 102 17.28 -15.84 17.60
CA LYS A 102 17.42 -17.28 17.93
C LYS A 102 18.08 -18.06 16.80
N VAL A 103 17.67 -17.82 15.56
CA VAL A 103 18.26 -18.48 14.39
C VAL A 103 19.71 -18.05 14.21
N TYR A 104 20.00 -16.75 14.38
CA TYR A 104 21.37 -16.24 14.32
C TYR A 104 22.28 -16.87 15.39
N ASP A 105 21.78 -16.98 16.64
CA ASP A 105 22.50 -17.64 17.73
C ASP A 105 22.82 -19.10 17.42
N ASP A 106 21.86 -19.83 16.85
CA ASP A 106 22.05 -21.25 16.51
C ASP A 106 23.08 -21.44 15.39
N ILE A 107 23.09 -20.53 14.40
CA ILE A 107 24.11 -20.49 13.34
C ILE A 107 25.49 -20.23 13.95
N LYS A 108 25.62 -19.21 14.80
CA LYS A 108 26.90 -18.83 15.44
C LYS A 108 27.43 -19.94 16.37
N ARG A 109 26.55 -20.63 17.09
CA ARG A 109 26.92 -21.80 17.92
C ARG A 109 27.50 -22.93 17.08
N THR A 110 27.02 -23.12 15.85
CA THR A 110 27.53 -24.17 14.96
C THR A 110 28.95 -23.87 14.49
N GLU A 111 29.31 -22.60 14.36
CA GLU A 111 30.64 -22.16 13.91
C GLU A 111 31.67 -22.11 15.05
N GLU A 112 31.27 -21.72 16.26
CA GLU A 112 32.15 -21.61 17.43
C GLU A 112 31.93 -22.80 18.39
N ASP A 113 32.75 -23.86 18.24
CA ASP A 113 32.75 -25.13 18.99
C ASP A 113 33.11 -25.00 20.49
N GLY A 114 32.60 -23.99 21.20
CA GLY A 114 33.04 -23.67 22.56
C GLY A 114 32.06 -22.84 23.36
N GLU A 115 31.24 -23.51 24.17
CA GLU A 115 30.83 -23.24 25.56
C GLU A 115 30.37 -21.83 26.01
N LYS A 116 30.41 -20.78 25.19
CA LYS A 116 29.87 -19.46 25.55
C LYS A 116 28.37 -19.48 25.29
N ARG A 117 27.61 -19.85 26.33
CA ARG A 117 26.15 -19.76 26.35
C ARG A 117 25.74 -18.31 26.15
N PHE A 118 25.45 -17.93 24.90
CA PHE A 118 24.77 -16.69 24.57
C PHE A 118 23.37 -16.74 25.19
N GLN A 119 23.26 -16.25 26.42
CA GLN A 119 21.98 -16.16 27.09
C GLN A 119 21.25 -14.95 26.51
N LEU A 120 20.31 -15.23 25.62
CA LEU A 120 19.36 -14.25 25.10
C LEU A 120 18.43 -13.81 26.24
N GLU A 121 18.93 -12.99 27.15
CA GLU A 121 18.17 -12.46 28.26
C GLU A 121 17.02 -11.60 27.73
N ALA A 122 15.78 -11.94 28.12
CA ALA A 122 14.58 -11.21 27.71
C ALA A 122 14.67 -9.71 28.00
N SER A 123 15.33 -9.32 29.09
CA SER A 123 15.56 -7.93 29.49
C SER A 123 16.48 -7.16 28.53
N ARG A 124 17.54 -7.81 28.02
CA ARG A 124 18.45 -7.20 27.04
C ARG A 124 17.77 -7.03 25.70
N VAL A 125 16.98 -8.03 25.28
CA VAL A 125 16.20 -7.95 24.03
C VAL A 125 15.19 -6.81 24.08
N ASN A 126 14.46 -6.65 25.18
CA ASN A 126 13.50 -5.56 25.32
C ASN A 126 14.21 -4.19 25.27
N ARG A 127 15.38 -4.06 25.91
CA ARG A 127 16.18 -2.83 25.86
C ARG A 127 16.67 -2.52 24.44
N PHE A 128 17.20 -3.53 23.75
CA PHE A 128 17.62 -3.41 22.34
C PHE A 128 16.47 -2.94 21.44
N LEU A 129 15.28 -3.51 21.62
CA LEU A 129 14.09 -3.16 20.86
C LEU A 129 13.57 -1.74 21.16
N ASP A 130 13.55 -1.33 22.43
CA ASP A 130 12.98 -0.05 22.83
C ASP A 130 13.95 1.13 22.65
N GLN A 131 15.26 0.93 22.87
CA GLN A 131 16.25 2.01 22.79
C GLN A 131 16.96 2.09 21.44
N TYR A 132 17.32 0.95 20.85
CA TYR A 132 18.19 0.90 19.67
C TYR A 132 17.41 0.75 18.37
N VAL A 133 16.63 -0.34 18.22
CA VAL A 133 15.91 -0.62 16.96
C VAL A 133 14.68 0.27 16.81
N ARG A 134 13.94 0.48 17.91
CA ARG A 134 12.67 1.25 17.94
C ARG A 134 11.59 0.64 17.04
N PRO A 135 10.33 1.13 17.07
CA PRO A 135 9.28 0.64 16.17
C PRO A 135 9.65 0.79 14.68
N ASP A 136 10.26 1.92 14.32
CA ASP A 136 10.60 2.25 12.94
C ASP A 136 11.67 1.31 12.38
N GLY A 137 12.70 0.96 13.17
CA GLY A 137 13.72 0.01 12.73
C GLY A 137 13.16 -1.41 12.57
N VAL A 138 12.20 -1.82 13.40
CA VAL A 138 11.54 -3.13 13.20
C VAL A 138 10.65 -3.12 11.96
N PHE A 139 10.01 -2.00 11.63
CA PHE A 139 9.29 -1.86 10.37
C PHE A 139 10.24 -2.01 9.16
N VAL A 140 11.39 -1.34 9.19
CA VAL A 140 12.41 -1.47 8.14
C VAL A 140 12.93 -2.91 8.04
N LEU A 141 13.23 -3.57 9.16
CA LEU A 141 13.65 -4.98 9.16
C LEU A 141 12.59 -5.91 8.57
N ARG A 142 11.30 -5.66 8.83
CA ARG A 142 10.20 -6.42 8.21
C ARG A 142 10.12 -6.19 6.70
N MET A 143 10.32 -4.95 6.27
CA MET A 143 10.36 -4.62 4.84
C MET A 143 11.54 -5.30 4.15
N ILE A 144 12.72 -5.30 4.78
CA ILE A 144 13.90 -6.02 4.28
C ILE A 144 13.60 -7.52 4.22
N ALA A 145 12.98 -8.11 5.24
CA ALA A 145 12.61 -9.53 5.21
C ALA A 145 11.66 -9.88 4.05
N ALA A 146 10.71 -9.00 3.74
CA ALA A 146 9.77 -9.21 2.65
C ALA A 146 10.41 -9.08 1.25
N ASN A 147 11.48 -8.30 1.10
CA ASN A 147 12.09 -8.02 -0.21
C ASN A 147 13.42 -8.76 -0.44
N ALA A 148 14.27 -8.87 0.57
CA ALA A 148 15.60 -9.48 0.51
C ALA A 148 15.65 -10.89 1.14
N GLY A 149 14.54 -11.35 1.72
CA GLY A 149 14.41 -12.67 2.32
C GLY A 149 14.85 -12.77 3.79
N HIS A 150 14.46 -13.88 4.40
CA HIS A 150 14.65 -14.11 5.83
C HIS A 150 16.13 -14.30 6.21
N ILE A 151 16.94 -14.97 5.39
CA ILE A 151 18.36 -15.26 5.67
C ILE A 151 19.16 -13.96 5.82
N MET A 152 19.00 -13.04 4.86
CA MET A 152 19.66 -11.73 4.89
C MET A 152 19.26 -10.94 6.14
N THR A 153 17.97 -10.99 6.50
CA THR A 153 17.45 -10.29 7.68
C THR A 153 18.01 -10.87 8.99
N THR A 154 18.17 -12.20 9.07
CA THR A 154 18.81 -12.86 10.21
C THR A 154 20.23 -12.35 10.40
N ASN A 155 21.05 -12.36 9.35
CA ASN A 155 22.44 -11.89 9.41
C ASN A 155 22.52 -10.41 9.78
N LEU A 156 21.66 -9.58 9.18
CA LEU A 156 21.60 -8.15 9.50
C LEU A 156 21.21 -7.91 10.96
N THR A 157 20.19 -8.62 11.46
CA THR A 157 19.71 -8.48 12.85
C THR A 157 20.76 -8.97 13.84
N GLY A 158 21.46 -10.05 13.53
CA GLY A 158 22.55 -10.59 14.33
C GLY A 158 23.77 -9.66 14.39
N ASN A 159 24.20 -9.14 13.25
CA ASN A 159 25.30 -8.17 13.21
C ASN A 159 24.95 -6.88 13.97
N LEU A 160 23.69 -6.43 13.89
CA LEU A 160 23.21 -5.29 14.67
C LEU A 160 23.26 -5.57 16.17
N TRP A 161 22.97 -6.80 16.58
CA TRP A 161 23.06 -7.22 17.97
C TRP A 161 24.50 -7.26 18.48
N ASP A 162 25.41 -7.86 17.71
CA ASP A 162 26.83 -7.97 18.07
C ASP A 162 27.51 -6.59 18.16
N LEU A 163 27.06 -5.61 17.37
CA LEU A 163 27.52 -4.22 17.47
C LEU A 163 27.14 -3.56 18.82
N VAL A 164 25.93 -3.86 19.32
CA VAL A 164 25.41 -3.27 20.57
C VAL A 164 25.94 -4.01 21.81
N TYR A 165 26.12 -5.31 21.69
CA TYR A 165 26.60 -6.18 22.77
C TYR A 165 27.84 -6.97 22.32
N PRO A 166 28.99 -6.31 22.17
CA PRO A 166 30.21 -6.98 21.78
C PRO A 166 30.61 -8.02 22.84
N VAL A 167 30.83 -9.27 22.40
CA VAL A 167 31.42 -10.30 23.24
C VAL A 167 32.93 -10.08 23.28
N PRO A 168 33.58 -10.02 24.46
CA PRO A 168 35.04 -9.93 24.54
C PRO A 168 35.66 -11.15 23.85
N LYS A 169 36.52 -10.91 22.86
CA LYS A 169 37.38 -11.96 22.30
C LYS A 169 38.56 -12.16 23.26
N ASP A 170 38.68 -13.34 23.85
CA ASP A 170 39.82 -13.75 24.68
C ASP A 170 41.07 -14.01 23.81
N SER A 171 41.48 -13.04 22.99
CA SER A 171 42.66 -13.18 22.11
C SER A 171 43.72 -12.11 22.34
N ASP A 172 43.71 -11.45 23.51
CA ASP A 172 44.77 -10.54 23.98
C ASP A 172 45.33 -11.02 25.33
N VAL A 173 45.78 -12.29 25.41
CA VAL A 173 46.69 -12.80 26.46
C VAL A 173 47.81 -13.58 25.80
#